data_AF-A0A951JWF9-F1
#
_entry.id   AF-A0A951JWF9-F1
#
_cell.length_a   1.000
_cell.length_b   1.000
_cell.length_c   1.000
_cell.angle_alpha   90.00
_cell.angle_beta   90.00
_cell.angle_gamma   90.00
#
_symmetry.space_group_name_H-M   'P 1'
#
loop_
_entity.id
_entity.type
_entity.pdbx_description
1 polymer ?
#
loop_
_entity_poly.entity_id
_entity_poly.type
_entity_poly.pdbx_seq_one_letter_code
_entity_poly.pdbx_strand_id
1 'polypeptide(L)'
;MAKARNKMARHSIDGRALTDAMIDTPRVRLQRRARYGSWDAFPVSPATSYDRFRAAVEVKSFITKGRTFSKVQQLSDRLERLDGPRRSPPERVALYRAFHTAGLEFADRADDSYGVIGELRSDAWETYLGLDWEAVGVPADVYWRDICELVVWEPYGLGFQSETRPFVHAGAVHTPVIVAHLRDLDAQLRALHLTYQADEARQQLAWLHIATRKFDRFVETATLLGSDHWRPVDAMARAALDAGDRDLAVAVFAAADQPGWHRDHLRRRCRDLTGADPAGNTRLRVVR
;
A
#
# COMPACT_ATOMS: atom_id res chain seq x y z
N MET A 1 36.84 -8.61 0.77
CA MET A 1 35.44 -8.14 0.65
C MET A 1 35.30 -6.62 0.55
N ALA A 2 35.99 -5.79 1.37
CA ALA A 2 35.86 -4.32 1.33
C ALA A 2 36.35 -3.64 0.04
N LYS A 3 37.40 -4.17 -0.61
CA LYS A 3 37.96 -3.63 -1.87
C LYS A 3 37.02 -3.78 -3.08
N ALA A 4 36.18 -4.82 -3.12
CA ALA A 4 35.23 -5.06 -4.21
C ALA A 4 34.00 -4.12 -4.12
N ARG A 5 33.48 -3.89 -2.91
CA ARG A 5 32.40 -2.92 -2.65
C ARG A 5 32.81 -1.48 -3.02
N ASN A 6 34.04 -1.09 -2.71
CA ASN A 6 34.57 0.22 -3.12
C ASN A 6 34.80 0.37 -4.63
N LYS A 7 34.98 -0.73 -5.37
CA LYS A 7 35.14 -0.69 -6.83
C LYS A 7 33.80 -0.51 -7.55
N MET A 8 32.72 -1.12 -7.04
CA MET A 8 31.37 -0.92 -7.59
C MET A 8 30.81 0.47 -7.30
N ALA A 9 31.08 1.05 -6.12
CA ALA A 9 30.66 2.41 -5.79
C ALA A 9 31.34 3.50 -6.66
N ARG A 10 32.52 3.20 -7.24
CA ARG A 10 33.27 4.11 -8.13
C ARG A 10 32.92 3.97 -9.62
N HIS A 11 32.05 3.02 -9.98
CA HIS A 11 31.59 2.81 -11.35
C HIS A 11 30.06 2.89 -11.39
N SER A 12 29.51 3.99 -10.88
CA SER A 12 28.19 4.42 -11.34
C SER A 12 28.29 4.58 -12.86
N ILE A 13 27.49 3.83 -13.60
CA ILE A 13 27.37 4.00 -15.06
C ILE A 13 27.04 5.48 -15.29
N ASP A 14 27.86 6.17 -16.09
CA ASP A 14 27.59 7.54 -16.50
C ASP A 14 26.17 7.59 -17.08
N GLY A 15 25.34 8.56 -16.69
CA GLY A 15 23.97 8.68 -17.18
C GLY A 15 23.88 8.73 -18.71
N ARG A 16 24.96 9.17 -19.38
CA ARG A 16 25.10 9.16 -20.85
C ARG A 16 25.25 7.77 -21.48
N ALA A 17 25.59 6.76 -20.69
CA ALA A 17 25.73 5.38 -21.13
C ALA A 17 24.48 4.53 -20.87
N LEU A 18 23.44 5.10 -20.26
CA LEU A 18 22.14 4.45 -20.11
C LEU A 18 21.35 4.59 -21.41
N THR A 19 20.79 3.49 -21.90
CA THR A 19 19.80 3.54 -22.98
C THR A 19 18.45 3.99 -22.43
N ASP A 20 17.56 4.48 -23.29
CA ASP A 20 16.21 4.89 -22.90
C ASP A 20 15.46 3.76 -22.17
N ALA A 21 15.64 2.50 -22.58
CA ALA A 21 15.03 1.35 -21.91
C ALA A 21 15.58 1.07 -20.50
N MET A 22 16.83 1.48 -20.22
CA MET A 22 17.44 1.37 -18.89
C MET A 22 17.00 2.50 -17.96
N ILE A 23 16.64 3.66 -18.52
CA ILE A 23 16.10 4.80 -17.76
C ILE A 23 14.60 4.58 -17.51
N ASP A 24 13.86 4.32 -18.58
CA ASP A 24 12.42 4.06 -18.57
C ASP A 24 12.17 2.56 -18.45
N THR A 25 12.49 2.00 -17.29
CA THR A 25 12.19 0.59 -17.00
C THR A 25 10.67 0.38 -16.85
N PRO A 26 10.16 -0.86 -17.00
CA PRO A 26 8.76 -1.15 -16.72
C PRO A 26 8.31 -0.69 -15.33
N ARG A 27 9.20 -0.81 -14.33
CA ARG A 27 8.96 -0.32 -12.96
C ARG A 27 8.72 1.19 -12.95
N VAL A 28 9.59 1.96 -13.59
CA VAL A 28 9.48 3.43 -13.65
C VAL A 28 8.19 3.86 -14.33
N ARG A 29 7.82 3.21 -15.45
CA ARG A 29 6.56 3.50 -16.16
C ARG A 29 5.34 3.22 -15.29
N LEU A 30 5.29 2.07 -14.62
CA LEU A 30 4.14 1.70 -13.79
C LEU A 30 4.05 2.54 -12.52
N GLN A 31 5.19 2.88 -11.90
CA GLN A 31 5.22 3.82 -10.78
C GLN A 31 4.73 5.22 -11.20
N ARG A 32 5.11 5.68 -12.39
CA ARG A 32 4.58 6.93 -12.97
C ARG A 32 3.07 6.83 -13.22
N ARG A 33 2.58 5.69 -13.73
CA ARG A 33 1.14 5.45 -13.90
C ARG A 33 0.39 5.53 -12.58
N ALA A 34 0.87 4.86 -11.53
CA ALA A 34 0.26 4.92 -10.20
C ALA A 34 0.24 6.34 -9.60
N ARG A 35 1.23 7.18 -9.93
CA ARG A 35 1.32 8.55 -9.43
C ARG A 35 0.46 9.56 -10.20
N TYR A 36 0.33 9.38 -11.52
CA TYR A 36 -0.17 10.42 -12.43
C TYR A 36 -1.25 9.95 -13.42
N GLY A 37 -1.29 8.65 -13.73
CA GLY A 37 -1.95 8.09 -14.91
C GLY A 37 -3.47 8.22 -14.94
N SER A 38 -4.11 8.38 -13.79
CA SER A 38 -5.57 8.49 -13.69
C SER A 38 -6.08 9.94 -13.62
N TRP A 39 -5.19 10.94 -13.58
CA TRP A 39 -5.54 12.31 -13.23
C TRP A 39 -6.56 12.98 -14.16
N ASP A 40 -6.48 12.69 -15.46
CA ASP A 40 -7.38 13.28 -16.46
C ASP A 40 -8.81 12.70 -16.40
N ALA A 41 -9.00 11.60 -15.67
CA ALA A 41 -10.31 10.99 -15.46
C ALA A 41 -11.04 11.55 -14.22
N PHE A 42 -10.39 12.42 -13.43
CA PHE A 42 -11.03 13.12 -12.33
C PHE A 42 -11.81 14.34 -12.84
N PRO A 43 -12.97 14.69 -12.24
CA PRO A 43 -13.74 15.88 -12.60
C PRO A 43 -12.92 17.18 -12.53
N VAL A 44 -11.99 17.26 -11.57
CA VAL A 44 -10.95 18.29 -11.49
C VAL A 44 -9.61 17.58 -11.47
N SER A 45 -8.75 17.86 -12.45
CA SER A 45 -7.44 17.21 -12.55
C SER A 45 -6.53 17.56 -11.35
N PRO A 46 -5.95 16.57 -10.65
CA PRO A 46 -4.95 16.79 -9.62
C PRO A 46 -3.72 17.59 -10.08
N ALA A 47 -3.43 17.65 -11.39
CA ALA A 47 -2.24 18.32 -11.95
C ALA A 47 -2.09 19.77 -11.48
N THR A 48 -3.18 20.54 -11.50
CA THR A 48 -3.14 21.97 -11.11
C THR A 48 -2.79 22.14 -9.63
N SER A 49 -3.27 21.22 -8.78
CA SER A 49 -2.93 21.20 -7.35
C SER A 49 -1.49 20.72 -7.14
N TYR A 50 -1.04 19.73 -7.91
CA TYR A 50 0.33 19.22 -7.83
C TYR A 50 1.37 20.29 -8.18
N ASP A 51 1.11 21.12 -9.18
CA ASP A 51 1.98 22.25 -9.55
C ASP A 51 2.22 23.22 -8.38
N ARG A 52 1.27 23.30 -7.44
CA ARG A 52 1.46 24.09 -6.21
C ARG A 52 2.48 23.40 -5.30
N PHE A 53 2.53 22.08 -5.20
CA PHE A 53 3.52 21.40 -4.37
C PHE A 53 4.89 21.23 -5.05
N ARG A 54 4.96 21.38 -6.37
CA ARG A 54 6.16 21.12 -7.18
C ARG A 54 7.46 21.72 -6.62
N ALA A 55 7.42 22.98 -6.19
CA ALA A 55 8.61 23.66 -5.63
C ALA A 55 9.17 23.02 -4.34
N ALA A 56 8.36 22.23 -3.62
CA ALA A 56 8.78 21.51 -2.43
C ALA A 56 9.36 20.13 -2.74
N VAL A 57 9.00 19.52 -3.88
CA VAL A 57 9.37 18.14 -4.23
C VAL A 57 10.47 18.07 -5.30
N GLU A 58 10.55 19.06 -6.20
CA GLU A 58 11.60 19.18 -7.21
C GLU A 58 12.86 19.82 -6.62
N VAL A 59 13.50 19.12 -5.69
CA VAL A 59 14.77 19.54 -5.10
C VAL A 59 15.96 18.94 -5.85
N LYS A 60 16.96 19.78 -6.14
CA LYS A 60 18.19 19.38 -6.85
C LYS A 60 19.09 18.46 -6.04
N SER A 61 18.95 18.48 -4.71
CA SER A 61 19.78 17.69 -3.80
C SER A 61 18.92 16.95 -2.79
N PHE A 62 19.44 15.81 -2.34
CA PHE A 62 18.83 15.00 -1.29
C PHE A 62 18.66 15.81 0.00
N ILE A 63 17.49 15.71 0.62
CA ILE A 63 17.15 16.42 1.85
C ILE A 63 17.57 15.57 3.05
N THR A 64 18.49 16.12 3.84
CA THR A 64 18.99 15.45 5.05
C THR A 64 17.97 15.49 6.17
N LYS A 65 18.08 14.52 7.07
CA LYS A 65 17.27 14.31 8.27
C LYS A 65 16.86 15.59 9.03
N GLY A 66 17.80 16.48 9.31
CA GLY A 66 17.52 17.73 10.05
C GLY A 66 16.67 18.75 9.27
N ARG A 67 16.73 18.72 7.94
CA ARG A 67 15.97 19.62 7.06
C ARG A 67 14.58 19.07 6.73
N THR A 68 14.35 17.78 6.93
CA THR A 68 13.06 17.12 6.66
C THR A 68 11.93 17.75 7.49
N PHE A 69 12.14 18.00 8.79
CA PHE A 69 11.13 18.62 9.67
C PHE A 69 10.61 19.95 9.15
N SER A 70 11.50 20.90 8.83
CA SER A 70 11.08 22.21 8.32
C SER A 70 10.38 22.11 6.96
N LYS A 71 10.71 21.10 6.14
CA LYS A 71 10.06 20.86 4.85
C LYS A 71 8.68 20.22 5.01
N VAL A 72 8.52 19.29 5.95
CA VAL A 72 7.23 18.72 6.36
C VAL A 72 6.31 19.84 6.86
N GLN A 73 6.78 20.71 7.75
CA GLN A 73 5.98 21.86 8.21
C GLN A 73 5.53 22.76 7.04
N GLN A 74 6.45 23.10 6.12
CA GLN A 74 6.12 23.89 4.93
C GLN A 74 5.07 23.24 4.04
N LEU A 75 5.10 21.90 3.91
CA LEU A 75 4.12 21.14 3.15
C LEU A 75 2.76 21.10 3.86
N SER A 76 2.75 20.89 5.19
CA SER A 76 1.53 20.92 6.02
C SER A 76 0.84 22.28 5.93
N ASP A 77 1.56 23.37 6.25
CA ASP A 77 1.03 24.74 6.18
C ASP A 77 0.49 25.07 4.77
N ARG A 78 1.13 24.51 3.74
CA ARG A 78 0.71 24.71 2.35
C ARG A 78 -0.56 23.92 2.03
N LEU A 79 -0.65 22.66 2.46
CA LEU A 79 -1.86 21.85 2.30
C LEU A 79 -3.04 22.52 3.00
N GLU A 80 -2.88 22.92 4.26
CA GLU A 80 -3.92 23.60 5.05
C GLU A 80 -4.41 24.89 4.38
N ARG A 81 -3.49 25.75 3.90
CA ARG A 81 -3.87 26.97 3.18
C ARG A 81 -4.60 26.69 1.87
N LEU A 82 -4.23 25.62 1.16
CA LEU A 82 -4.89 25.23 -0.09
C LEU A 82 -6.25 24.60 0.16
N ASP A 83 -6.40 23.81 1.22
CA ASP A 83 -7.65 23.13 1.58
C ASP A 83 -8.76 24.07 2.07
N GLY A 84 -8.37 25.26 2.56
CA GLY A 84 -9.22 26.22 3.27
C GLY A 84 -10.68 26.38 2.79
N PRO A 85 -11.55 26.99 3.61
CA PRO A 85 -13.01 26.78 3.65
C PRO A 85 -13.82 27.11 2.38
N ARG A 86 -13.18 27.70 1.37
CA ARG A 86 -13.80 28.06 0.09
C ARG A 86 -13.56 27.03 -1.00
N ARG A 87 -12.77 26.00 -0.75
CA ARG A 87 -12.46 24.98 -1.75
C ARG A 87 -13.69 24.11 -2.01
N SER A 88 -14.04 23.93 -3.28
CA SER A 88 -15.15 23.07 -3.64
C SER A 88 -14.80 21.59 -3.37
N PRO A 89 -15.79 20.72 -3.12
CA PRO A 89 -15.56 19.28 -2.95
C PRO A 89 -14.71 18.61 -4.05
N PRO A 90 -14.95 18.80 -5.36
CA PRO A 90 -14.11 18.19 -6.40
C PRO A 90 -12.66 18.70 -6.38
N GLU A 91 -12.45 20.00 -6.13
CA GLU A 91 -11.10 20.57 -5.98
C GLU A 91 -10.37 20.02 -4.76
N ARG A 92 -11.11 19.65 -3.71
CA ARG A 92 -10.57 19.04 -2.49
C ARG A 92 -10.08 17.62 -2.76
N VAL A 93 -10.87 16.80 -3.45
CA VAL A 93 -10.43 15.45 -3.91
C VAL A 93 -9.17 15.56 -4.76
N ALA A 94 -9.16 16.47 -5.74
CA ALA A 94 -8.00 16.70 -6.59
C ALA A 94 -6.76 17.18 -5.80
N LEU A 95 -6.95 18.04 -4.79
CA LEU A 95 -5.88 18.55 -3.93
C LEU A 95 -5.20 17.44 -3.14
N TYR A 96 -5.97 16.63 -2.42
CA TYR A 96 -5.42 15.55 -1.60
C TYR A 96 -4.79 14.46 -2.46
N ARG A 97 -5.40 14.12 -3.60
CA ARG A 97 -4.78 13.18 -4.54
C ARG A 97 -3.43 13.66 -5.05
N ALA A 98 -3.33 14.94 -5.40
CA ALA A 98 -2.07 15.58 -5.80
C ALA A 98 -1.04 15.59 -4.66
N PHE A 99 -1.50 15.83 -3.44
CA PHE A 99 -0.66 15.83 -2.25
C PHE A 99 -0.02 14.47 -2.00
N HIS A 100 -0.74 13.36 -2.21
CA HIS A 100 -0.15 12.02 -2.09
C HIS A 100 0.98 11.77 -3.09
N THR A 101 0.84 12.25 -4.33
CA THR A 101 1.92 12.18 -5.32
C THR A 101 3.10 13.06 -4.90
N ALA A 102 2.85 14.29 -4.47
CA ALA A 102 3.90 15.17 -3.97
C ALA A 102 4.62 14.59 -2.74
N GLY A 103 3.89 14.01 -1.79
CA GLY A 103 4.45 13.35 -0.62
C GLY A 103 5.35 12.17 -0.97
N LEU A 104 4.95 11.34 -1.95
CA LEU A 104 5.78 10.24 -2.47
C LEU A 104 7.07 10.76 -3.13
N GLU A 105 6.94 11.75 -3.99
CA GLU A 105 8.06 12.40 -4.67
C GLU A 105 9.05 13.05 -3.69
N PHE A 106 8.53 13.56 -2.57
CA PHE A 106 9.34 14.11 -1.49
C PHE A 106 10.05 12.99 -0.71
N ALA A 107 9.35 11.91 -0.37
CA ALA A 107 9.93 10.75 0.31
C ALA A 107 11.05 10.09 -0.49
N ASP A 108 10.96 10.05 -1.83
CA ASP A 108 12.02 9.56 -2.72
C ASP A 108 13.33 10.38 -2.60
N ARG A 109 13.25 11.62 -2.11
CA ARG A 109 14.34 12.60 -2.13
C ARG A 109 14.76 13.08 -0.75
N ALA A 110 14.22 12.49 0.31
CA ALA A 110 14.46 12.91 1.67
C ALA A 110 14.78 11.73 2.59
N ASP A 111 15.56 12.01 3.64
CA ASP A 111 15.74 11.10 4.76
C ASP A 111 14.52 11.21 5.68
N ASP A 112 13.71 10.16 5.69
CA ASP A 112 12.54 10.00 6.57
C ASP A 112 12.79 9.01 7.72
N SER A 113 14.02 8.93 8.24
CA SER A 113 14.35 8.03 9.35
C SER A 113 13.59 8.30 10.67
N TYR A 114 12.93 9.45 10.79
CA TYR A 114 12.00 9.75 11.90
C TYR A 114 10.52 9.51 11.57
N GLY A 115 10.19 9.16 10.32
CA GLY A 115 8.81 8.88 9.88
C GLY A 115 7.91 10.09 9.76
N VAL A 116 8.45 11.32 9.76
CA VAL A 116 7.68 12.56 9.72
C VAL A 116 7.03 12.82 8.37
N ILE A 117 7.60 12.30 7.27
CA ILE A 117 6.93 12.33 5.97
C ILE A 117 5.81 11.29 5.96
N GLY A 118 6.05 10.10 6.50
CA GLY A 118 5.03 9.09 6.72
C GLY A 118 3.82 9.63 7.48
N GLU A 119 4.02 10.22 8.66
CA GLU A 119 2.97 10.79 9.51
C GLU A 119 2.13 11.86 8.79
N LEU A 120 2.78 12.87 8.19
CA LEU A 120 2.11 13.90 7.39
C LEU A 120 1.25 13.30 6.28
N ARG A 121 1.74 12.26 5.61
CA ARG A 121 1.00 11.62 4.52
C ARG A 121 -0.14 10.76 5.06
N SER A 122 0.01 10.10 6.20
CA SER A 122 -1.05 9.31 6.82
C SER A 122 -2.25 10.18 7.19
N ASP A 123 -2.04 11.35 7.78
CA ASP A 123 -3.13 12.29 8.10
C ASP A 123 -3.88 12.76 6.84
N ALA A 124 -3.12 13.08 5.78
CA ALA A 124 -3.69 13.45 4.49
C ALA A 124 -4.43 12.28 3.83
N TRP A 125 -3.98 11.04 4.06
CA TRP A 125 -4.57 9.82 3.50
C TRP A 125 -5.92 9.54 4.13
N GLU A 126 -6.03 9.63 5.45
CA GLU A 126 -7.31 9.53 6.15
C GLU A 126 -8.29 10.59 5.66
N THR A 127 -7.81 11.83 5.44
CA THR A 127 -8.66 12.88 4.87
C THR A 127 -9.12 12.53 3.46
N TYR A 128 -8.20 12.10 2.58
CA TYR A 128 -8.52 11.74 1.19
C TYR A 128 -9.56 10.62 1.11
N LEU A 129 -9.37 9.55 1.89
CA LEU A 129 -10.26 8.40 1.94
C LEU A 129 -11.65 8.74 2.50
N GLY A 130 -11.75 9.79 3.32
CA GLY A 130 -13.00 10.30 3.87
C GLY A 130 -13.76 11.28 2.96
N LEU A 131 -13.20 11.68 1.83
CA LEU A 131 -13.89 12.56 0.88
C LEU A 131 -14.92 11.75 0.07
N ASP A 132 -16.09 12.36 -0.15
CA ASP A 132 -17.18 11.78 -0.94
C ASP A 132 -16.86 11.90 -2.45
N TRP A 133 -16.00 11.01 -2.92
CA TRP A 133 -15.56 10.94 -4.32
C TRP A 133 -16.72 10.67 -5.29
N GLU A 134 -17.76 9.97 -4.83
CA GLU A 134 -18.94 9.63 -5.64
C GLU A 134 -19.80 10.86 -5.86
N ALA A 135 -20.11 11.63 -4.80
CA ALA A 135 -20.89 12.86 -4.90
C ALA A 135 -20.23 13.94 -5.76
N VAL A 136 -18.89 13.93 -5.86
CA VAL A 136 -18.17 14.87 -6.74
C VAL A 136 -18.02 14.37 -8.18
N GLY A 137 -18.49 13.16 -8.48
CA GLY A 137 -18.56 12.60 -9.82
C GLY A 137 -17.32 11.85 -10.29
N VAL A 138 -16.44 11.36 -9.40
CA VAL A 138 -15.36 10.45 -9.80
C VAL A 138 -15.98 9.09 -10.13
N PRO A 139 -15.76 8.51 -11.34
CA PRO A 139 -16.28 7.18 -11.64
C PRO A 139 -15.68 6.13 -10.70
N ALA A 140 -16.50 5.18 -10.23
CA ALA A 140 -16.07 4.16 -9.27
C ALA A 140 -14.86 3.33 -9.76
N ASP A 141 -14.85 2.93 -11.03
CA ASP A 141 -13.71 2.22 -11.65
C ASP A 141 -12.42 3.04 -11.62
N VAL A 142 -12.52 4.36 -11.85
CA VAL A 142 -11.38 5.29 -11.80
C VAL A 142 -10.86 5.42 -10.38
N TYR A 143 -11.76 5.66 -9.41
CA TYR A 143 -11.39 5.82 -8.01
C TYR A 143 -10.73 4.55 -7.46
N TRP A 144 -11.37 3.39 -7.62
CA TRP A 144 -10.88 2.14 -7.05
C TRP A 144 -9.60 1.65 -7.72
N ARG A 145 -9.44 1.86 -9.03
CA ARG A 145 -8.17 1.59 -9.72
C ARG A 145 -7.05 2.47 -9.18
N ASP A 146 -7.30 3.76 -9.03
CA ASP A 146 -6.32 4.72 -8.49
C ASP A 146 -5.90 4.37 -7.05
N ILE A 147 -6.86 4.01 -6.17
CA ILE A 147 -6.56 3.52 -4.82
C ILE A 147 -5.70 2.25 -4.86
N CYS A 148 -6.07 1.26 -5.68
CA CYS A 148 -5.31 0.02 -5.82
C CYS A 148 -3.88 0.27 -6.28
N GLU A 149 -3.69 1.12 -7.29
CA GLU A 149 -2.35 1.46 -7.78
C GLU A 149 -1.54 2.20 -6.72
N LEU A 150 -2.15 3.15 -5.99
CA LEU A 150 -1.47 3.86 -4.91
C LEU A 150 -0.96 2.91 -3.84
N VAL A 151 -1.81 2.03 -3.30
CA VAL A 151 -1.42 1.16 -2.17
C VAL A 151 -0.40 0.08 -2.58
N VAL A 152 -0.40 -0.36 -3.83
CA VAL A 152 0.58 -1.33 -4.35
C VAL A 152 1.94 -0.69 -4.60
N TRP A 153 1.95 0.60 -4.97
CA TRP A 153 3.17 1.36 -5.28
C TRP A 153 3.63 2.25 -4.13
N GLU A 154 3.14 2.02 -2.91
CA GLU A 154 3.46 2.78 -1.70
C GLU A 154 4.55 2.08 -0.86
N PRO A 155 5.83 2.47 -0.98
CA PRO A 155 6.91 1.77 -0.27
C PRO A 155 7.19 2.35 1.13
N TYR A 156 6.51 3.43 1.54
CA TYR A 156 6.82 4.16 2.78
C TYR A 156 5.86 3.87 3.94
N GLY A 157 5.09 2.78 3.86
CA GLY A 157 4.30 2.31 4.99
C GLY A 157 3.13 3.22 5.36
N LEU A 158 2.56 3.97 4.41
CA LEU A 158 1.41 4.86 4.60
C LEU A 158 0.25 4.21 5.37
N GLY A 159 0.01 2.93 5.14
CA GLY A 159 -1.06 2.15 5.79
C GLY A 159 -0.59 1.31 6.98
N PHE A 160 0.61 1.53 7.53
CA PHE A 160 1.10 0.70 8.64
C PHE A 160 0.16 0.77 9.85
N GLN A 161 -0.25 -0.39 10.37
CA GLN A 161 -1.25 -0.54 11.44
C GLN A 161 -2.68 -0.07 11.09
N SER A 162 -2.91 0.27 9.83
CA SER A 162 -4.18 0.77 9.30
C SER A 162 -4.42 0.21 7.90
N GLU A 163 -3.98 -1.02 7.66
CA GLU A 163 -3.90 -1.60 6.32
C GLU A 163 -5.27 -1.81 5.66
N THR A 164 -6.35 -1.90 6.45
CA THR A 164 -7.73 -2.01 5.95
C THR A 164 -8.34 -0.69 5.52
N ARG A 165 -7.77 0.45 5.94
CA ARG A 165 -8.34 1.79 5.74
C ARG A 165 -8.72 2.13 4.31
N PRO A 166 -7.92 1.81 3.27
CA PRO A 166 -8.28 2.11 1.89
C PRO A 166 -9.63 1.50 1.45
N PHE A 167 -10.09 0.44 2.13
CA PHE A 167 -11.24 -0.36 1.70
C PHE A 167 -12.42 -0.32 2.68
N VAL A 168 -12.36 0.42 3.79
CA VAL A 168 -13.43 0.41 4.81
C VAL A 168 -14.78 0.92 4.30
N HIS A 169 -14.76 1.78 3.27
CA HIS A 169 -15.96 2.30 2.60
C HIS A 169 -16.33 1.53 1.32
N ALA A 170 -15.63 0.44 1.01
CA ALA A 170 -15.97 -0.40 -0.13
C ALA A 170 -17.28 -1.16 0.13
N GLY A 171 -18.36 -0.72 -0.51
CA GLY A 171 -19.63 -1.45 -0.53
C GLY A 171 -19.54 -2.78 -1.28
N ALA A 172 -20.57 -3.62 -1.11
CA ALA A 172 -20.64 -4.93 -1.75
C ALA A 172 -20.58 -4.87 -3.29
N VAL A 173 -21.06 -3.78 -3.89
CA VAL A 173 -20.99 -3.52 -5.34
C VAL A 173 -19.56 -3.18 -5.80
N HIS A 174 -18.73 -2.62 -4.93
CA HIS A 174 -17.35 -2.24 -5.25
C HIS A 174 -16.37 -3.41 -5.11
N THR A 175 -16.61 -4.35 -4.17
CA THR A 175 -15.67 -5.45 -3.89
C THR A 175 -15.24 -6.23 -5.14
N PRO A 176 -16.13 -6.65 -6.05
CA PRO A 176 -15.72 -7.38 -7.25
C PRO A 176 -14.80 -6.57 -8.18
N VAL A 177 -15.05 -5.27 -8.31
CA VAL A 177 -14.24 -4.35 -9.13
C VAL A 177 -12.85 -4.18 -8.53
N ILE A 178 -12.75 -3.98 -7.21
CA ILE A 178 -11.47 -3.85 -6.52
C ILE A 178 -10.66 -5.16 -6.63
N VAL A 179 -11.31 -6.32 -6.45
CA VAL A 179 -10.67 -7.64 -6.63
C VAL A 179 -10.12 -7.79 -8.04
N ALA A 180 -10.89 -7.39 -9.07
CA ALA A 180 -10.45 -7.45 -10.45
C ALA A 180 -9.19 -6.59 -10.68
N HIS A 181 -9.18 -5.34 -10.22
CA HIS A 181 -8.01 -4.47 -10.34
C HIS A 181 -6.77 -5.02 -9.64
N LEU A 182 -6.90 -5.54 -8.41
CA LEU A 182 -5.76 -6.11 -7.69
C LEU A 182 -5.22 -7.38 -8.36
N ARG A 183 -6.09 -8.23 -8.93
CA ARG A 183 -5.68 -9.42 -9.68
C ARG A 183 -4.99 -9.04 -11.01
N ASP A 184 -5.51 -8.05 -11.71
CA ASP A 184 -4.89 -7.54 -12.94
C ASP A 184 -3.51 -6.93 -12.66
N LEU A 185 -3.37 -6.18 -11.56
CA LEU A 185 -2.08 -5.68 -11.11
C LEU A 185 -1.11 -6.82 -10.77
N ASP A 186 -1.52 -7.82 -9.97
CA ASP A 186 -0.68 -9.00 -9.67
C ASP A 186 -0.19 -9.67 -10.97
N ALA A 187 -1.09 -9.95 -11.90
CA ALA A 187 -0.76 -10.59 -13.17
C ALA A 187 0.22 -9.74 -14.01
N GLN A 188 -0.06 -8.44 -14.17
CA GLN A 188 0.81 -7.52 -14.91
C GLN A 188 2.20 -7.42 -14.27
N LEU A 189 2.28 -7.31 -12.96
CA LEU A 189 3.53 -7.15 -12.22
C LEU A 189 4.39 -8.42 -12.27
N ARG A 190 3.77 -9.61 -12.19
CA ARG A 190 4.49 -10.89 -12.38
C ARG A 190 5.01 -11.08 -13.79
N ALA A 191 4.23 -10.71 -14.80
CA ALA A 191 4.67 -10.75 -16.20
C ALA A 191 5.92 -9.87 -16.45
N LEU A 192 6.12 -8.85 -15.61
CA LEU A 192 7.26 -7.93 -15.66
C LEU A 192 8.34 -8.24 -14.62
N HIS A 193 8.25 -9.37 -13.91
CA HIS A 193 9.17 -9.78 -12.85
C HIS A 193 9.30 -8.77 -11.68
N LEU A 194 8.23 -8.01 -11.41
CA LEU A 194 8.13 -7.08 -10.28
C LEU A 194 7.49 -7.79 -9.07
N THR A 195 8.13 -8.86 -8.60
CA THR A 195 7.57 -9.77 -7.58
C THR A 195 7.15 -9.05 -6.30
N TYR A 196 7.95 -8.09 -5.82
CA TYR A 196 7.61 -7.33 -4.61
C TYR A 196 6.26 -6.61 -4.75
N GLN A 197 6.07 -5.84 -5.81
CA GLN A 197 4.79 -5.16 -6.06
C GLN A 197 3.65 -6.14 -6.32
N ALA A 198 3.92 -7.26 -7.00
CA ALA A 198 2.92 -8.29 -7.21
C ALA A 198 2.43 -8.88 -5.87
N ASP A 199 3.35 -9.09 -4.94
CA ASP A 199 3.03 -9.58 -3.60
C ASP A 199 2.31 -8.51 -2.77
N GLU A 200 2.64 -7.22 -2.90
CA GLU A 200 1.82 -6.13 -2.34
C GLU A 200 0.38 -6.20 -2.85
N ALA A 201 0.16 -6.35 -4.16
CA ALA A 201 -1.20 -6.48 -4.72
C ALA A 201 -1.99 -7.67 -4.14
N ARG A 202 -1.33 -8.80 -3.89
CA ARG A 202 -1.95 -9.95 -3.22
C ARG A 202 -2.28 -9.67 -1.76
N GLN A 203 -1.39 -9.02 -1.01
CA GLN A 203 -1.65 -8.65 0.38
C GLN A 203 -2.84 -7.70 0.49
N GLN A 204 -3.02 -6.79 -0.47
CA GLN A 204 -4.18 -5.89 -0.52
C GLN A 204 -5.52 -6.63 -0.70
N LEU A 205 -5.55 -7.81 -1.34
CA LEU A 205 -6.76 -8.65 -1.37
C LEU A 205 -7.20 -9.09 0.02
N ALA A 206 -6.25 -9.46 0.88
CA ALA A 206 -6.55 -9.82 2.26
C ALA A 206 -7.09 -8.63 3.04
N TRP A 207 -6.47 -7.45 2.91
CA TRP A 207 -6.94 -6.24 3.58
C TRP A 207 -8.33 -5.81 3.11
N LEU A 208 -8.62 -5.93 1.81
CA LEU A 208 -9.96 -5.74 1.26
C LEU A 208 -10.97 -6.71 1.89
N HIS A 209 -10.66 -8.01 1.94
CA HIS A 209 -11.58 -9.00 2.50
C HIS A 209 -11.82 -8.82 3.99
N ILE A 210 -10.81 -8.41 4.75
CA ILE A 210 -10.96 -8.04 6.17
C ILE A 210 -11.88 -6.82 6.29
N ALA A 211 -11.60 -5.75 5.55
CA ALA A 211 -12.38 -4.50 5.60
C ALA A 211 -13.85 -4.72 5.24
N THR A 212 -14.11 -5.58 4.25
CA THR A 212 -15.45 -5.88 3.72
C THR A 212 -16.10 -7.11 4.35
N ARG A 213 -15.46 -7.71 5.37
CA ARG A 213 -15.92 -8.90 6.11
C ARG A 213 -16.31 -10.07 5.20
N LYS A 214 -15.54 -10.30 4.14
CA LYS A 214 -15.71 -11.43 3.21
C LYS A 214 -15.05 -12.69 3.77
N PHE A 215 -15.58 -13.18 4.89
CA PHE A 215 -15.07 -14.34 5.62
C PHE A 215 -15.01 -15.60 4.74
N ASP A 216 -15.94 -15.75 3.80
CA ASP A 216 -15.96 -16.83 2.80
C ASP A 216 -14.71 -16.88 1.90
N ARG A 217 -13.94 -15.78 1.84
CA ARG A 217 -12.71 -15.66 1.03
C ARG A 217 -11.43 -15.86 1.82
N PHE A 218 -11.48 -15.87 3.15
CA PHE A 218 -10.27 -15.86 3.97
C PHE A 218 -9.37 -17.08 3.72
N VAL A 219 -9.96 -18.28 3.57
CA VAL A 219 -9.20 -19.51 3.30
C VAL A 219 -8.53 -19.44 1.92
N GLU A 220 -9.28 -19.06 0.87
CA GLU A 220 -8.75 -18.89 -0.50
C GLU A 220 -7.60 -17.88 -0.52
N THR A 221 -7.77 -16.74 0.15
CA THR A 221 -6.74 -15.70 0.24
C THR A 221 -5.52 -16.13 1.05
N ALA A 222 -5.71 -16.85 2.16
CA ALA A 222 -4.61 -17.39 2.95
C ALA A 222 -3.80 -18.43 2.17
N THR A 223 -4.46 -19.28 1.36
CA THR A 223 -3.77 -20.20 0.44
C THR A 223 -2.94 -19.45 -0.59
N LEU A 224 -3.46 -18.36 -1.16
CA LEU A 224 -2.75 -17.53 -2.16
C LEU A 224 -1.49 -16.87 -1.57
N LEU A 225 -1.58 -16.38 -0.34
CA LEU A 225 -0.48 -15.70 0.35
C LEU A 225 0.58 -16.67 0.88
N GLY A 226 0.16 -17.85 1.33
CA GLY A 226 1.04 -18.81 1.97
C GLY A 226 1.71 -18.25 3.23
N SER A 227 2.90 -18.79 3.54
CA SER A 227 3.65 -18.44 4.75
C SER A 227 4.64 -17.28 4.57
N ASP A 228 4.70 -16.64 3.40
CA ASP A 228 5.61 -15.51 3.16
C ASP A 228 5.01 -14.16 3.61
N HIS A 229 3.69 -14.08 3.79
CA HIS A 229 2.98 -12.85 4.17
C HIS A 229 2.20 -13.02 5.47
N TRP A 230 2.92 -13.09 6.60
CA TRP A 230 2.31 -13.45 7.87
C TRP A 230 1.31 -12.43 8.43
N ARG A 231 1.52 -11.12 8.18
CA ARG A 231 0.68 -10.05 8.75
C ARG A 231 -0.78 -10.14 8.33
N PRO A 232 -1.12 -10.15 7.02
CA PRO A 232 -2.51 -10.30 6.60
C PRO A 232 -3.12 -11.64 7.03
N VAL A 233 -2.34 -12.73 7.11
CA VAL A 233 -2.83 -14.02 7.62
C VAL A 233 -3.22 -13.93 9.10
N ASP A 234 -2.36 -13.37 9.96
CA ASP A 234 -2.67 -13.15 11.39
C ASP A 234 -3.90 -12.24 11.54
N ALA A 235 -4.01 -11.19 10.72
CA ALA A 235 -5.14 -10.26 10.75
C ALA A 235 -6.46 -10.91 10.31
N MET A 236 -6.48 -11.73 9.25
CA MET A 236 -7.66 -12.49 8.86
C MET A 236 -8.11 -13.46 9.97
N ALA A 237 -7.17 -14.18 10.58
CA ALA A 237 -7.50 -15.08 11.69
C ALA A 237 -8.07 -14.34 12.91
N ARG A 238 -7.51 -13.17 13.26
CA ARG A 238 -8.05 -12.31 14.32
C ARG A 238 -9.44 -11.79 13.99
N ALA A 239 -9.67 -11.32 12.77
CA ALA A 239 -10.99 -10.88 12.34
C ALA A 239 -12.04 -11.99 12.42
N ALA A 240 -11.66 -13.24 12.11
CA ALA A 240 -12.54 -14.41 12.29
C ALA A 240 -12.83 -14.69 13.78
N LEU A 241 -11.82 -14.60 14.66
CA LEU A 241 -11.99 -14.74 16.11
C LEU A 241 -12.88 -13.65 16.72
N ASP A 242 -12.70 -12.41 16.30
CA ASP A 242 -13.53 -11.28 16.72
C ASP A 242 -14.99 -11.46 16.29
N ALA A 243 -15.24 -12.19 15.20
CA ALA A 243 -16.56 -12.61 14.74
C ALA A 243 -17.08 -13.89 15.43
N GLY A 244 -16.30 -14.51 16.33
CA GLY A 244 -16.66 -15.73 17.05
C GLY A 244 -16.41 -17.03 16.27
N ASP A 245 -15.78 -16.97 15.10
CA ASP A 245 -15.52 -18.14 14.24
C ASP A 245 -14.09 -18.65 14.41
N ARG A 246 -13.89 -19.43 15.46
CA ARG A 246 -12.58 -20.06 15.76
C ARG A 246 -12.17 -21.08 14.70
N ASP A 247 -13.13 -21.80 14.11
CA ASP A 247 -12.82 -22.83 13.11
C ASP A 247 -12.29 -22.19 11.83
N LEU A 248 -12.89 -21.08 11.39
CA LEU A 248 -12.35 -20.28 10.30
C LEU A 248 -10.96 -19.74 10.60
N ALA A 249 -10.71 -19.25 11.82
CA ALA A 249 -9.39 -18.76 12.21
C ALA A 249 -8.31 -19.86 12.11
N VAL A 250 -8.62 -21.08 12.56
CA VAL A 250 -7.73 -22.25 12.40
C VAL A 250 -7.55 -22.60 10.92
N ALA A 251 -8.64 -22.59 10.13
CA ALA A 251 -8.60 -22.89 8.70
C ALA A 251 -7.73 -21.88 7.92
N VAL A 252 -7.75 -20.60 8.29
CA VAL A 252 -6.87 -19.57 7.71
C VAL A 252 -5.40 -19.90 7.94
N PHE A 253 -5.02 -20.25 9.18
CA PHE A 253 -3.64 -20.63 9.47
C PHE A 253 -3.23 -21.94 8.76
N ALA A 254 -4.12 -22.93 8.71
CA ALA A 254 -3.86 -24.18 8.02
C ALA A 254 -3.67 -23.96 6.50
N ALA A 255 -4.48 -23.12 5.88
CA ALA A 255 -4.39 -22.76 4.46
C ALA A 255 -3.06 -22.06 4.12
N ALA A 256 -2.55 -21.23 5.02
CA ALA A 256 -1.28 -20.53 4.87
C ALA A 256 -0.05 -21.40 5.26
N ASP A 257 -0.22 -22.60 5.84
CA ASP A 257 0.86 -23.48 6.33
C ASP A 257 1.62 -24.21 5.21
N GLN A 258 2.11 -23.45 4.25
CA GLN A 258 2.94 -23.88 3.13
C GLN A 258 4.42 -23.55 3.41
N PRO A 259 5.39 -24.13 2.68
CA PRO A 259 6.78 -23.69 2.77
C PRO A 259 6.89 -22.18 2.55
N GLY A 260 7.56 -21.47 3.46
CA GLY A 260 7.71 -20.02 3.40
C GLY A 260 8.43 -19.48 4.64
N TRP A 261 8.87 -18.23 4.58
CA TRP A 261 9.77 -17.64 5.58
C TRP A 261 9.16 -17.54 6.98
N HIS A 262 7.86 -17.36 7.08
CA HIS A 262 7.18 -17.14 8.36
C HIS A 262 6.32 -18.33 8.81
N ARG A 263 6.52 -19.51 8.23
CA ARG A 263 5.74 -20.71 8.55
C ARG A 263 5.71 -21.01 10.05
N ASP A 264 6.89 -21.07 10.68
CA ASP A 264 6.98 -21.34 12.12
C ASP A 264 6.37 -20.24 12.97
N HIS A 265 6.45 -18.99 12.51
CA HIS A 265 5.79 -17.87 13.17
C HIS A 265 4.27 -18.06 13.13
N LEU A 266 3.68 -18.31 11.96
CA LEU A 266 2.25 -18.54 11.80
C LEU A 266 1.75 -19.75 12.60
N ARG A 267 2.52 -20.84 12.66
CA ARG A 267 2.21 -22.01 13.51
C ARG A 267 2.17 -21.65 15.00
N ARG A 268 3.12 -20.83 15.48
CA ARG A 268 3.09 -20.31 16.86
C ARG A 268 1.87 -19.43 17.09
N ARG A 269 1.61 -18.47 16.19
CA ARG A 269 0.45 -17.58 16.26
C ARG A 269 -0.89 -18.33 16.30
N CYS A 270 -1.04 -19.38 15.48
CA CYS A 270 -2.22 -20.24 15.50
C CYS A 270 -2.41 -20.88 16.88
N ARG A 271 -1.36 -21.48 17.46
CA ARG A 271 -1.43 -22.05 18.82
C ARG A 271 -1.76 -21.01 19.88
N ASP A 272 -1.14 -19.84 19.82
CA ASP A 272 -1.33 -18.78 20.80
C ASP A 272 -2.77 -18.21 20.76
N LEU A 273 -3.32 -18.03 19.56
CA LEU A 273 -4.65 -17.43 19.37
C LEU A 273 -5.79 -18.43 19.49
N THR A 274 -5.58 -19.66 19.02
CA THR A 274 -6.65 -20.65 18.83
C THR A 274 -6.44 -21.94 19.62
N GLY A 275 -5.30 -22.13 20.30
CA GLY A 275 -4.97 -23.39 20.98
C GLY A 275 -4.81 -24.62 20.06
N ALA A 276 -4.98 -24.48 18.75
CA ALA A 276 -4.90 -25.57 17.78
C ALA A 276 -3.52 -25.62 17.10
N ASP A 277 -3.17 -26.78 16.54
CA ASP A 277 -2.03 -26.93 15.64
C ASP A 277 -2.54 -26.89 14.19
N PRO A 278 -2.13 -25.90 13.37
CA PRO A 278 -2.57 -25.81 11.99
C PRO A 278 -2.09 -26.97 11.11
N ALA A 279 -1.09 -27.75 11.56
CA ALA A 279 -0.63 -28.96 10.87
C ALA A 279 -1.52 -30.19 11.13
N GLY A 280 -2.62 -30.06 11.88
CA GLY A 280 -3.56 -31.15 12.14
C GLY A 280 -3.10 -32.19 13.17
N ASN A 281 -2.00 -31.94 13.89
CA ASN A 281 -1.62 -32.81 15.00
C ASN A 281 -2.46 -32.49 16.24
N THR A 282 -3.58 -33.20 16.35
CA THR A 282 -4.34 -33.35 17.60
C THR A 282 -3.38 -33.89 18.67
N ARG A 283 -2.79 -33.00 19.48
CA ARG A 283 -2.15 -33.44 20.73
C ARG A 283 -3.29 -33.96 21.61
N LEU A 284 -3.44 -35.29 21.63
CA LEU A 284 -4.18 -36.01 22.66
C LEU A 284 -3.77 -35.40 24.02
N ARG A 285 -4.70 -34.68 24.66
CA ARG A 285 -4.58 -34.34 26.06
C ARG A 285 -4.53 -35.66 26.83
N VAL A 286 -3.33 -36.07 27.22
CA VAL A 286 -3.18 -37.10 28.25
C VAL A 286 -3.58 -36.42 29.56
N VAL A 287 -4.80 -36.70 30.00
CA VAL A 287 -5.24 -36.43 31.36
C VAL A 287 -4.43 -37.39 32.26
N ARG A 288 -3.62 -36.83 33.15
CA ARG A 288 -3.11 -37.52 34.34
C ARG A 288 -3.68 -36.83 35.56
#